data_AF-A0A8S0H2P3-F1
#
_entry.id   AF-A0A8S0H2P3-F1
#
_cell.length_a   1.000
_cell.length_b   1.000
_cell.length_c   1.000
_cell.angle_alpha   90.00
_cell.angle_beta   90.00
_cell.angle_gamma   90.00
#
_symmetry.space_group_name_H-M   'P 1'
#
loop_
_entity.id
_entity.type
_entity.pdbx_description
1 polymer ?
#
loop_
_entity_poly.entity_id
_entity_poly.type
_entity_poly.pdbx_seq_one_letter_code
_entity_poly.pdbx_strand_id
1 'polypeptide(L)'
;MEEYTLSSQFRCSGSDGYLAWLDDVLGIRKTANPILDASEYEFKVFDSPQAMHEAIEQKNHGNKARVVAGYCWPWSSKKDPKAKDIEIGEHYARQWNLDQDGSLWIIADKSVDQVGCIHTCQGLEVDYIGVIIGPDLIVRDGKVVTSPKARDKYDKTIRGWKRLMKEQPDFAQQETDLIIKNTYRTLMTRGMKGCYLYCTDPETAQYFANRLAEGESAL
;
A
#
# COMPACT_ATOMS: atom_id res chain seq x y z
N MET A 1 -27.31 -18.70 -14.65
CA MET A 1 -27.12 -17.73 -13.56
C MET A 1 -26.04 -16.80 -14.07
N GLU A 2 -26.45 -15.65 -14.63
CA GLU A 2 -25.52 -14.67 -15.19
C GLU A 2 -24.87 -13.92 -14.03
N GLU A 3 -23.55 -14.06 -13.88
CA GLU A 3 -22.77 -13.24 -12.96
C GLU A 3 -22.67 -11.82 -13.51
N TYR A 4 -23.50 -10.92 -12.97
CA TYR A 4 -23.35 -9.49 -13.21
C TYR A 4 -22.08 -9.01 -12.50
N THR A 5 -21.00 -8.85 -13.26
CA THR A 5 -19.81 -8.13 -12.80
C THR A 5 -20.14 -6.64 -12.81
N LEU A 6 -20.28 -6.05 -11.62
CA LEU A 6 -20.41 -4.60 -11.47
C LEU A 6 -19.14 -3.93 -12.02
N SER A 7 -19.28 -3.31 -13.18
CA SER A 7 -18.29 -2.40 -13.76
C SER A 7 -18.57 -0.98 -13.25
N SER A 8 -17.49 -0.28 -12.89
CA SER A 8 -17.43 1.03 -12.23
C SER A 8 -17.70 1.03 -10.72
N GLN A 9 -16.61 1.06 -9.96
CA GLN A 9 -16.58 1.69 -8.63
C GLN A 9 -16.04 3.10 -8.84
N PHE A 10 -16.91 4.11 -8.78
CA PHE A 10 -16.51 5.51 -8.62
C PHE A 10 -15.89 5.70 -7.23
N ARG A 11 -14.65 5.27 -7.04
CA ARG A 11 -13.86 5.48 -5.80
C ARG A 11 -12.42 5.78 -6.15
N CYS A 12 -12.23 7.01 -6.56
CA CYS A 12 -11.04 7.80 -6.84
C CYS A 12 -11.58 8.87 -7.80
N SER A 13 -11.13 10.10 -7.71
CA SER A 13 -11.73 11.21 -8.48
C SER A 13 -11.54 11.06 -9.99
N GLY A 14 -12.33 10.22 -10.66
CA GLY A 14 -12.36 10.08 -12.12
C GLY A 14 -11.43 9.03 -12.74
N SER A 15 -10.41 8.52 -12.06
CA SER A 15 -9.40 7.72 -12.77
C SER A 15 -9.66 6.21 -12.71
N ASP A 16 -10.64 5.73 -13.49
CA ASP A 16 -10.69 4.31 -13.90
C ASP A 16 -9.33 3.87 -14.51
N GLY A 17 -8.61 4.82 -15.11
CA GLY A 17 -7.22 4.70 -15.55
C GLY A 17 -6.25 4.31 -14.42
N TYR A 18 -6.28 5.00 -13.27
CA TYR A 18 -5.42 4.71 -12.13
C TYR A 18 -5.67 3.30 -11.58
N LEU A 19 -6.93 2.90 -11.42
CA LEU A 19 -7.25 1.55 -10.93
C LEU A 19 -6.77 0.47 -11.91
N ALA A 20 -6.94 0.70 -13.21
CA ALA A 20 -6.47 -0.22 -14.23
C ALA A 20 -4.93 -0.29 -14.30
N TRP A 21 -4.25 0.86 -14.22
CA TRP A 21 -2.80 0.94 -14.14
C TRP A 21 -2.27 0.26 -12.89
N LEU A 22 -2.92 0.47 -11.75
CA LEU A 22 -2.54 -0.12 -10.47
C LEU A 22 -2.67 -1.66 -10.49
N ASP A 23 -3.73 -2.18 -11.11
CA ASP A 23 -3.92 -3.62 -11.28
C ASP A 23 -2.81 -4.25 -12.12
N ASP A 24 -2.35 -3.53 -13.14
CA ASP A 24 -1.28 -3.98 -14.04
C ASP A 24 0.09 -3.91 -13.36
N VAL A 25 0.44 -2.78 -12.75
CA VAL A 25 1.74 -2.57 -12.08
C VAL A 25 1.92 -3.47 -10.86
N LEU A 26 0.84 -3.85 -10.18
CA LEU A 26 0.89 -4.83 -9.08
C LEU A 26 0.85 -6.28 -9.58
N GLY A 27 0.71 -6.51 -10.89
CA GLY A 27 0.62 -7.86 -11.48
C GLY A 27 -0.59 -8.65 -10.98
N ILE A 28 -1.72 -7.96 -10.74
CA ILE A 28 -3.00 -8.56 -10.34
C ILE A 28 -3.75 -9.04 -11.58
N ARG A 29 -3.87 -8.17 -12.58
CA ARG A 29 -4.43 -8.50 -13.90
C ARG A 29 -3.83 -7.56 -14.93
N LYS A 30 -3.62 -8.07 -16.14
CA LYS A 30 -3.28 -7.22 -17.29
C LYS A 30 -4.47 -6.34 -17.62
N THR A 31 -4.22 -5.06 -17.86
CA THR A 31 -5.27 -4.10 -18.24
C THR A 31 -4.91 -3.40 -19.55
N ALA A 32 -5.91 -2.78 -20.18
CA ALA A 32 -5.72 -2.03 -21.41
C ALA A 32 -5.10 -0.63 -21.19
N ASN A 33 -4.92 -0.22 -19.93
CA ASN A 33 -4.39 1.09 -19.53
C ASN A 33 -3.04 0.91 -18.82
N PRO A 34 -1.95 0.64 -19.56
CA PRO A 34 -0.62 0.48 -18.98
C PRO A 34 0.02 1.81 -18.59
N ILE A 35 -0.62 2.94 -18.89
CA ILE A 35 -0.10 4.30 -18.72
C ILE A 35 -1.01 5.06 -17.75
N LEU A 36 -0.40 5.74 -16.78
CA LEU A 36 -1.10 6.62 -15.85
C LEU A 36 -1.16 8.04 -16.42
N ASP A 37 -2.36 8.62 -16.46
CA ASP A 37 -2.52 10.05 -16.73
C ASP A 37 -2.27 10.85 -15.44
N ALA A 38 -1.11 11.51 -15.37
CA ALA A 38 -0.70 12.30 -14.22
C ALA A 38 -1.50 13.61 -14.04
N SER A 39 -2.34 14.00 -15.00
CA SER A 39 -3.22 15.17 -14.89
C SER A 39 -4.44 14.91 -13.99
N GLU A 40 -4.86 13.66 -13.86
CA GLU A 40 -6.04 13.25 -13.07
C GLU A 40 -5.69 12.72 -11.68
N TYR A 41 -4.48 12.17 -11.50
CA TYR A 41 -4.06 11.55 -10.23
C TYR A 41 -2.57 11.76 -9.94
N GLU A 42 -2.25 12.32 -8.77
CA GLU A 42 -0.87 12.62 -8.38
C GLU A 42 -0.20 11.37 -7.78
N PHE A 43 0.61 10.66 -8.57
CA PHE A 43 1.43 9.54 -8.10
C PHE A 43 2.92 9.92 -8.05
N LYS A 44 3.59 9.66 -6.92
CA LYS A 44 5.01 9.98 -6.74
C LYS A 44 5.75 8.88 -6.01
N VAL A 45 6.97 8.57 -6.45
CA VAL A 45 7.89 7.66 -5.75
C VAL A 45 8.96 8.49 -5.04
N PHE A 46 9.23 8.17 -3.79
CA PHE A 46 10.18 8.89 -2.94
C PHE A 46 11.38 8.01 -2.62
N ASP A 47 12.56 8.63 -2.55
CA ASP A 47 13.83 7.95 -2.23
C ASP A 47 13.96 7.58 -0.74
N SER A 48 13.17 8.21 0.15
CA SER A 48 13.20 7.93 1.58
C SER A 48 11.80 7.93 2.20
N PRO A 49 11.57 7.13 3.26
CA PRO A 49 10.28 7.10 3.93
C PRO A 49 10.02 8.40 4.69
N GLN A 50 11.08 9.07 5.15
CA GLN A 50 11.00 10.37 5.83
C GLN A 50 10.47 11.45 4.88
N ALA A 51 11.05 11.59 3.68
CA ALA A 51 10.60 12.57 2.70
C ALA A 51 9.15 12.33 2.25
N MET A 52 8.77 11.05 2.06
CA MET A 52 7.40 10.70 1.73
C MET A 52 6.43 11.10 2.84
N HIS A 53 6.77 10.79 4.09
CA HIS A 53 5.94 11.09 5.25
C HIS A 53 5.78 12.60 5.45
N GLU A 54 6.87 13.37 5.35
CA GLU A 54 6.86 14.84 5.42
C GLU A 54 6.00 15.44 4.30
N ALA A 55 6.06 14.89 3.08
CA ALA A 55 5.21 15.34 1.98
C ALA A 55 3.72 15.06 2.25
N ILE A 56 3.40 13.95 2.91
CA ILE A 56 2.02 13.65 3.34
C ILE A 56 1.56 14.57 4.47
N GLU A 57 2.41 14.87 5.45
CA GLU A 57 2.14 15.84 6.51
C GLU A 57 1.81 17.22 5.91
N GLN A 58 2.58 17.67 4.90
CA GLN A 58 2.31 18.91 4.17
C GLN A 58 0.96 18.91 3.43
N LYS A 59 0.51 17.75 2.94
CA LYS A 59 -0.81 17.59 2.29
C LYS A 59 -1.96 17.39 3.30
N ASN A 60 -1.68 17.22 4.59
CA ASN A 60 -2.68 16.88 5.61
C ASN A 60 -3.52 18.07 6.09
N HIS A 61 -4.14 18.79 5.15
CA HIS A 61 -5.07 19.88 5.49
C HIS A 61 -6.44 19.31 5.89
N GLY A 62 -6.91 19.68 7.09
CA GLY A 62 -8.20 19.21 7.61
C GLY A 62 -8.23 17.70 7.89
N ASN A 63 -7.08 17.12 8.23
CA ASN A 63 -6.90 15.71 8.57
C ASN A 63 -7.22 14.72 7.42
N LYS A 64 -7.00 15.14 6.16
CA LYS A 64 -7.30 14.37 4.94
C LYS A 64 -6.09 13.72 4.27
N ALA A 65 -5.02 13.44 4.99
CA ALA A 65 -3.90 12.66 4.47
C ALA A 65 -3.35 11.67 5.51
N ARG A 66 -2.95 10.48 5.07
CA ARG A 66 -2.47 9.42 5.97
C ARG A 66 -1.30 8.66 5.38
N VAL A 67 -0.49 8.07 6.25
CA VAL A 67 0.52 7.08 5.87
C VAL A 67 0.04 5.69 6.28
N VAL A 68 0.18 4.73 5.37
CA VAL A 68 -0.14 3.32 5.58
C VAL A 68 1.00 2.43 5.09
N ALA A 69 1.06 1.19 5.56
CA ALA A 69 2.09 0.24 5.16
C ALA A 69 1.56 -1.19 5.08
N GLY A 70 2.25 -2.03 4.32
CA GLY A 70 2.09 -3.49 4.41
C GLY A 70 2.41 -3.98 5.83
N TYR A 71 1.73 -5.03 6.29
CA TYR A 71 1.87 -5.53 7.66
C TYR A 71 3.15 -6.38 7.85
N CYS A 72 4.32 -5.75 7.75
CA CYS A 72 5.63 -6.41 7.81
C CYS A 72 6.34 -6.29 9.17
N TRP A 73 6.00 -5.26 9.94
CA TRP A 73 6.69 -4.94 11.18
C TRP A 73 5.89 -5.37 12.42
N PRO A 74 6.57 -5.81 13.50
CA PRO A 74 5.90 -6.21 14.73
C PRO A 74 5.20 -5.01 15.41
N TRP A 75 4.14 -5.29 16.16
CA TRP A 75 3.44 -4.30 16.97
C TRP A 75 3.97 -4.29 18.41
N SER A 76 5.19 -3.79 18.56
CA SER A 76 5.91 -3.62 19.82
C SER A 76 5.23 -2.60 20.74
N SER A 77 4.70 -1.51 20.17
CA SER A 77 4.08 -0.41 20.90
C SER A 77 2.82 -0.81 21.67
N LYS A 78 2.21 -1.94 21.32
CA LYS A 78 1.10 -2.55 22.06
C LYS A 78 1.43 -2.84 23.52
N LYS A 79 2.68 -3.24 23.79
CA LYS A 79 3.14 -3.62 25.13
C LYS A 79 3.94 -2.49 25.78
N ASP A 80 4.66 -1.73 24.98
CA ASP A 80 5.45 -0.58 25.43
C ASP A 80 5.07 0.65 24.60
N PRO A 81 4.25 1.57 25.12
CA PRO A 81 3.82 2.77 24.40
C PRO A 81 4.94 3.70 23.91
N LYS A 82 6.19 3.50 24.35
CA LYS A 82 7.37 4.25 23.87
C LYS A 82 8.09 3.55 22.71
N ALA A 83 7.86 2.26 22.51
CA ALA A 83 8.49 1.50 21.45
C ALA A 83 8.05 2.00 20.07
N LYS A 84 8.97 1.92 19.11
CA LYS A 84 8.69 2.13 17.69
C LYS A 84 8.41 0.78 17.05
N ASP A 85 7.52 0.79 16.07
CA ASP A 85 7.08 -0.43 15.40
C ASP A 85 7.72 -0.58 14.03
N ILE A 86 7.63 0.48 13.23
CA ILE A 86 8.17 0.53 11.88
C ILE A 86 9.47 1.31 11.92
N GLU A 87 10.57 0.60 11.78
CA GLU A 87 11.92 1.16 11.71
C GLU A 87 12.51 0.85 10.33
N ILE A 88 12.88 1.90 9.59
CA ILE A 88 13.40 1.81 8.22
C ILE A 88 14.62 2.73 8.10
N GLY A 89 15.79 2.15 7.85
CA GLY A 89 17.06 2.89 7.88
C GLY A 89 17.33 3.48 9.27
N GLU A 90 18.17 4.51 9.33
CA GLU A 90 18.62 5.10 10.60
C GLU A 90 17.69 6.19 11.16
N HIS A 91 16.84 6.79 10.32
CA HIS A 91 16.15 8.04 10.65
C HIS A 91 14.62 7.94 10.66
N TYR A 92 14.05 6.83 10.21
CA TYR A 92 12.61 6.68 10.15
C TYR A 92 12.13 5.63 11.15
N ALA A 93 11.40 6.10 12.17
CA ALA A 93 10.80 5.25 13.19
C ALA A 93 9.40 5.76 13.55
N ARG A 94 8.37 4.93 13.35
CA ARG A 94 6.95 5.26 13.61
C ARG A 94 6.23 4.15 14.35
N GLN A 95 5.09 4.48 14.95
CA GLN A 95 4.19 3.52 15.61
C GLN A 95 3.05 3.14 14.66
N TRP A 96 2.56 1.91 14.81
CA TRP A 96 1.29 1.49 14.25
C TRP A 96 0.12 2.18 14.94
N ASN A 97 -1.00 2.35 14.22
CA ASN A 97 -2.25 2.90 14.74
C ASN A 97 -3.25 1.84 15.27
N LEU A 98 -2.79 0.63 15.61
CA LEU A 98 -3.63 -0.57 15.74
C LEU A 98 -4.57 -0.62 16.96
N ASP A 99 -4.55 0.37 17.86
CA ASP A 99 -5.40 0.39 19.08
C ASP A 99 -6.64 1.30 18.97
N GLN A 100 -6.67 2.23 18.02
CA GLN A 100 -7.75 3.20 17.90
C GLN A 100 -8.83 2.67 16.95
N ASP A 101 -10.10 2.77 17.35
CA ASP A 101 -11.23 2.45 16.46
C ASP A 101 -11.08 3.23 15.16
N GLY A 102 -11.01 2.52 14.03
CA GLY A 102 -10.46 3.03 12.77
C GLY A 102 -11.08 4.37 12.31
N SER A 103 -12.37 4.61 12.54
CA SER A 103 -13.02 5.88 12.21
C SER A 103 -12.58 7.06 13.09
N LEU A 104 -12.26 6.82 14.36
CA LEU A 104 -11.78 7.84 15.30
C LEU A 104 -10.33 8.23 15.03
N TRP A 105 -9.50 7.29 14.59
CA TRP A 105 -8.12 7.58 14.18
C TRP A 105 -8.07 8.57 13.00
N ILE A 106 -9.02 8.47 12.07
CA ILE A 106 -9.09 9.33 10.88
C ILE A 106 -9.42 10.79 11.22
N ILE A 107 -10.01 11.06 12.38
CA ILE A 107 -10.33 12.42 12.81
C ILE A 107 -9.38 12.95 13.88
N ALA A 108 -8.55 12.10 14.49
CA ALA A 108 -7.58 12.52 15.49
C ALA A 108 -6.45 13.37 14.87
N ASP A 109 -6.21 14.57 15.41
CA ASP A 109 -5.28 15.55 14.84
C ASP A 109 -3.82 15.06 14.70
N LYS A 110 -3.39 14.10 15.53
CA LYS A 110 -2.01 13.57 15.54
C LYS A 110 -1.85 12.20 14.89
N SER A 111 -2.92 11.71 14.27
CA SER A 111 -2.92 10.38 13.63
C SER A 111 -2.02 10.28 12.42
N VAL A 112 -1.69 11.42 11.77
CA VAL A 112 -0.74 11.47 10.65
C VAL A 112 0.66 11.01 11.07
N ASP A 113 1.05 11.23 12.32
CA ASP A 113 2.35 10.78 12.88
C ASP A 113 2.43 9.25 13.00
N GLN A 114 1.32 8.54 12.86
CA GLN A 114 1.24 7.08 12.96
C GLN A 114 1.04 6.46 11.58
N VAL A 115 1.38 5.17 11.47
CA VAL A 115 1.21 4.42 10.24
C VAL A 115 0.04 3.46 10.38
N GLY A 116 -0.89 3.51 9.43
CA GLY A 116 -1.99 2.57 9.30
C GLY A 116 -1.61 1.29 8.58
N CYS A 117 -2.46 0.28 8.67
CA CYS A 117 -2.31 -0.95 7.90
C CYS A 117 -3.65 -1.37 7.28
N ILE A 118 -3.66 -2.51 6.60
CA ILE A 118 -4.88 -3.02 5.96
C ILE A 118 -6.06 -3.13 6.93
N HIS A 119 -5.81 -3.50 8.19
CA HIS A 119 -6.82 -3.68 9.23
C HIS A 119 -7.46 -2.37 9.71
N THR A 120 -6.75 -1.24 9.59
CA THR A 120 -7.20 0.08 10.06
C THR A 120 -7.59 1.02 8.91
N CYS A 121 -7.24 0.68 7.67
CA CYS A 121 -7.59 1.46 6.48
C CYS A 121 -8.95 1.09 5.86
N GLN A 122 -9.71 0.16 6.44
CA GLN A 122 -11.01 -0.23 5.91
C GLN A 122 -12.02 0.91 6.10
N GLY A 123 -12.58 1.44 5.01
CA GLY A 123 -13.48 2.60 5.04
C GLY A 123 -12.77 3.95 5.14
N LEU A 124 -11.43 3.97 5.08
CA LEU A 124 -10.64 5.19 4.95
C LEU A 124 -10.79 5.74 3.51
N GLU A 125 -11.17 7.01 3.39
CA GLU A 125 -11.07 7.77 2.14
C GLU A 125 -10.44 9.13 2.50
N VAL A 126 -9.26 9.40 1.93
CA VAL A 126 -8.47 10.60 2.20
C VAL A 126 -8.11 11.28 0.88
N ASP A 127 -7.75 12.56 0.94
CA ASP A 127 -7.30 13.28 -0.26
C ASP A 127 -5.97 12.69 -0.75
N TYR A 128 -5.01 12.45 0.15
CA TYR A 128 -3.69 11.91 -0.16
C TYR A 128 -3.32 10.72 0.73
N ILE A 129 -2.72 9.69 0.13
CA ILE A 129 -2.23 8.53 0.88
C ILE A 129 -0.73 8.34 0.65
N GLY A 130 0.03 8.18 1.72
CA GLY A 130 1.40 7.69 1.72
C GLY A 130 1.40 6.18 1.91
N VAL A 131 2.07 5.44 1.04
CA VAL A 131 2.15 3.98 1.12
C VAL A 131 3.60 3.54 1.23
N ILE A 132 3.90 2.77 2.27
CA ILE A 132 5.18 2.09 2.44
C ILE A 132 5.01 0.64 1.96
N ILE A 133 5.70 0.31 0.87
CA ILE A 133 5.89 -1.08 0.43
C ILE A 133 7.03 -1.69 1.25
N GLY A 134 6.67 -2.70 2.05
CA GLY A 134 7.61 -3.49 2.83
C GLY A 134 8.20 -4.66 2.06
N PRO A 135 9.03 -5.49 2.71
CA PRO A 135 9.75 -6.59 2.08
C PRO A 135 8.86 -7.77 1.65
N ASP A 136 7.55 -7.72 1.91
CA ASP A 136 6.59 -8.73 1.47
C ASP A 136 6.15 -8.58 0.01
N LEU A 137 6.41 -7.43 -0.62
CA LEU A 137 6.22 -7.21 -2.06
C LEU A 137 7.45 -6.51 -2.62
N ILE A 138 8.15 -7.17 -3.54
CA ILE A 138 9.31 -6.64 -4.24
C ILE A 138 9.16 -6.86 -5.75
N VAL A 139 10.02 -6.25 -6.54
CA VAL A 139 10.13 -6.49 -7.98
C VAL A 139 11.50 -7.06 -8.31
N ARG A 140 11.52 -8.13 -9.09
CA ARG A 140 12.74 -8.71 -9.65
C ARG A 140 12.55 -8.95 -11.14
N ASP A 141 13.47 -8.46 -11.95
CA ASP A 141 13.45 -8.60 -13.41
C ASP A 141 12.11 -8.12 -14.02
N GLY A 142 11.58 -7.01 -13.51
CA GLY A 142 10.30 -6.42 -13.93
C GLY A 142 9.05 -7.20 -13.53
N LYS A 143 9.17 -8.21 -12.67
CA LYS A 143 8.05 -9.01 -12.16
C LYS A 143 7.83 -8.77 -10.67
N VAL A 144 6.58 -8.57 -10.29
CA VAL A 144 6.17 -8.52 -8.88
C VAL A 144 6.36 -9.90 -8.24
N VAL A 145 7.10 -9.93 -7.14
CA VAL A 145 7.39 -11.11 -6.32
C VAL A 145 6.92 -10.85 -4.90
N THR A 146 6.12 -11.77 -4.36
CA THR A 146 5.55 -11.66 -3.02
C THR A 146 6.19 -12.64 -2.04
N SER A 147 6.28 -12.25 -0.78
CA SER A 147 6.91 -13.04 0.28
C SER A 147 6.06 -13.05 1.55
N PRO A 148 5.20 -14.09 1.77
CA PRO A 148 4.44 -14.22 3.01
C PRO A 148 5.31 -14.44 4.25
N LYS A 149 6.60 -14.78 4.08
CA LYS A 149 7.59 -14.89 5.16
C LYS A 149 8.06 -13.53 5.68
N ALA A 150 7.98 -12.49 4.86
CA ALA A 150 8.41 -11.14 5.20
C ALA A 150 7.31 -10.32 5.89
N ARG A 151 6.10 -10.88 6.02
CA ARG A 151 5.02 -10.31 6.83
C ARG A 151 5.21 -10.64 8.30
N ASP A 152 4.67 -9.79 9.18
CA ASP A 152 4.68 -10.08 10.60
C ASP A 152 3.88 -11.36 10.90
N LYS A 153 4.38 -12.17 11.84
CA LYS A 153 3.81 -13.48 12.17
C LYS A 153 2.41 -13.41 12.79
N TYR A 154 2.01 -12.25 13.31
CA TYR A 154 0.67 -12.01 13.85
C TYR A 154 -0.30 -11.40 12.84
N ASP A 155 0.12 -11.25 11.59
CA ASP A 155 -0.77 -10.83 10.53
C ASP A 155 -1.91 -11.84 10.34
N LYS A 156 -3.14 -11.38 10.61
CA LYS A 156 -4.34 -12.20 10.49
C LYS A 156 -4.70 -12.50 9.04
N THR A 157 -4.29 -11.68 8.07
CA THR A 157 -4.68 -11.83 6.66
C THR A 157 -4.10 -13.08 6.00
N ILE A 158 -2.93 -13.54 6.43
CA ILE A 158 -2.27 -14.75 5.91
C ILE A 158 -2.24 -15.89 6.93
N ARG A 159 -3.08 -15.85 7.97
CA ARG A 159 -3.04 -16.84 9.05
C ARG A 159 -3.22 -18.25 8.50
N GLY A 160 -2.29 -19.15 8.86
CA GLY A 160 -2.33 -20.55 8.42
C GLY A 160 -1.60 -20.84 7.11
N TRP A 161 -1.02 -19.82 6.45
CA TRP A 161 -0.30 -20.00 5.17
C TRP A 161 0.81 -21.06 5.24
N LYS A 162 1.54 -21.16 6.37
CA LYS A 162 2.60 -22.18 6.54
C LYS A 162 2.07 -23.61 6.50
N ARG A 163 0.86 -23.84 7.01
CA ARG A 163 0.20 -25.14 6.96
C ARG A 163 -0.28 -25.40 5.54
N LEU A 164 -0.92 -24.42 4.93
CA LEU A 164 -1.40 -24.50 3.56
C LEU A 164 -0.25 -24.78 2.57
N MET A 165 0.91 -24.14 2.74
CA MET A 165 2.12 -24.40 1.95
C MET A 165 2.66 -25.82 2.06
N LYS A 166 2.37 -26.55 3.15
CA LYS A 166 2.75 -27.96 3.31
C LYS A 166 1.73 -28.90 2.68
N GLU A 167 0.45 -28.55 2.77
CA GLU A 167 -0.67 -29.38 2.32
C GLU A 167 -0.94 -29.21 0.82
N GLN A 168 -0.88 -27.97 0.31
CA GLN A 168 -1.22 -27.58 -1.06
C GLN A 168 -0.31 -26.42 -1.52
N PRO A 169 0.96 -26.69 -1.91
CA PRO A 169 1.95 -25.66 -2.18
C PRO A 169 1.54 -24.65 -3.27
N ASP A 170 1.08 -25.13 -4.42
CA ASP A 170 0.74 -24.27 -5.57
C ASP A 170 -0.44 -23.35 -5.24
N PHE A 171 -1.48 -23.90 -4.62
CA PHE A 171 -2.64 -23.14 -4.16
C PHE A 171 -2.24 -22.11 -3.09
N ALA A 172 -1.43 -22.50 -2.11
CA ALA A 172 -0.96 -21.60 -1.07
C ALA A 172 -0.14 -20.43 -1.65
N GLN A 173 0.69 -20.71 -2.66
CA GLN A 173 1.47 -19.68 -3.35
C GLN A 173 0.56 -18.68 -4.06
N GLN A 174 -0.43 -19.15 -4.83
CA GLN A 174 -1.39 -18.30 -5.53
C GLN A 174 -2.22 -17.44 -4.56
N GLU A 175 -2.73 -18.05 -3.49
CA GLU A 175 -3.55 -17.35 -2.49
C GLU A 175 -2.74 -16.27 -1.76
N THR A 176 -1.53 -16.62 -1.29
CA THR A 176 -0.68 -15.64 -0.58
C THR A 176 -0.21 -14.52 -1.49
N ASP A 177 0.08 -14.80 -2.76
CA ASP A 177 0.43 -13.79 -3.76
C ASP A 177 -0.71 -12.78 -3.96
N LEU A 178 -1.94 -13.29 -4.18
CA LEU A 178 -3.12 -12.46 -4.34
C LEU A 178 -3.44 -11.64 -3.08
N ILE A 179 -3.34 -12.23 -1.88
CA ILE A 179 -3.58 -11.52 -0.62
C ILE A 179 -2.60 -10.34 -0.46
N ILE A 180 -1.32 -10.54 -0.75
CA ILE A 180 -0.30 -9.49 -0.61
C ILE A 180 -0.54 -8.39 -1.64
N LYS A 181 -0.73 -8.74 -2.92
CA LYS A 181 -1.02 -7.76 -3.98
C LYS A 181 -2.30 -6.98 -3.70
N ASN A 182 -3.37 -7.65 -3.29
CA ASN A 182 -4.63 -7.00 -2.94
C ASN A 182 -4.52 -6.13 -1.68
N THR A 183 -3.63 -6.46 -0.74
CA THR A 183 -3.31 -5.56 0.39
C THR A 183 -2.81 -4.24 -0.16
N TYR A 184 -1.76 -4.25 -0.99
CA TYR A 184 -1.19 -3.02 -1.55
C TYR A 184 -2.15 -2.26 -2.46
N ARG A 185 -2.90 -2.98 -3.32
CA ARG A 185 -3.98 -2.39 -4.11
C ARG A 185 -4.97 -1.64 -3.22
N THR A 186 -5.35 -2.25 -2.10
CA THR A 186 -6.29 -1.63 -1.15
C THR A 186 -5.69 -0.40 -0.50
N LEU A 187 -4.42 -0.44 -0.07
CA LEU A 187 -3.74 0.71 0.55
C LEU A 187 -3.60 1.88 -0.44
N MET A 188 -3.14 1.60 -1.66
CA MET A 188 -2.86 2.59 -2.70
C MET A 188 -4.13 3.21 -3.31
N THR A 189 -5.31 2.67 -3.04
CA THR A 189 -6.60 3.21 -3.49
C THR A 189 -7.34 4.01 -2.42
N ARG A 190 -6.67 4.34 -1.31
CA ARG A 190 -7.27 5.16 -0.22
C ARG A 190 -7.16 6.66 -0.46
N GLY A 191 -6.22 7.10 -1.29
CA GLY A 191 -6.07 8.49 -1.69
C GLY A 191 -6.94 8.81 -2.91
N MET A 192 -7.80 9.81 -2.81
CA MET A 192 -8.69 10.25 -3.89
C MET A 192 -8.00 11.16 -4.91
N LYS A 193 -6.98 11.92 -4.48
CA LYS A 193 -6.24 12.88 -5.31
C LYS A 193 -4.80 12.45 -5.60
N GLY A 194 -4.20 11.64 -4.72
CA GLY A 194 -2.83 11.17 -4.94
C GLY A 194 -2.36 10.06 -4.00
N CYS A 195 -1.33 9.35 -4.48
CA CYS A 195 -0.65 8.27 -3.79
C CYS A 195 0.87 8.51 -3.83
N TYR A 196 1.48 8.65 -2.65
CA TYR A 196 2.90 8.85 -2.47
C TYR A 196 3.53 7.55 -1.98
N LEU A 197 4.48 7.02 -2.74
CA LEU A 197 5.03 5.69 -2.55
C LEU A 197 6.45 5.78 -2.01
N TYR A 198 6.75 4.95 -1.02
CA TYR A 198 8.13 4.57 -0.69
C TYR A 198 8.24 3.04 -0.72
N CYS A 199 9.31 2.52 -1.29
CA CYS A 199 9.59 1.09 -1.32
C CYS A 199 10.86 0.80 -0.51
N THR A 200 10.82 -0.21 0.36
CA THR A 200 12.02 -0.65 1.10
C THR A 200 13.08 -1.30 0.21
N ASP A 201 12.71 -1.65 -1.02
CA ASP A 201 13.58 -2.28 -2.00
C ASP A 201 13.84 -1.34 -3.20
N PRO A 202 15.12 -1.04 -3.53
CA PRO A 202 15.45 -0.08 -4.59
C PRO A 202 14.98 -0.47 -5.99
N GLU A 203 15.05 -1.75 -6.36
CA GLU A 203 14.59 -2.23 -7.67
C GLU A 203 13.06 -2.06 -7.80
N THR A 204 12.34 -2.27 -6.70
CA THR A 204 10.90 -2.00 -6.62
C THR A 204 10.59 -0.53 -6.80
N ALA A 205 11.33 0.38 -6.15
CA ALA A 205 11.17 1.82 -6.35
C ALA A 205 11.42 2.22 -7.81
N GLN A 206 12.50 1.71 -8.42
CA GLN A 206 12.84 1.98 -9.82
C GLN A 206 11.77 1.45 -10.78
N TYR A 207 11.20 0.28 -10.50
CA TYR A 207 10.10 -0.28 -11.29
C TYR A 207 8.89 0.66 -11.32
N PHE A 208 8.42 1.13 -10.17
CA PHE A 208 7.31 2.08 -10.12
C PHE A 208 7.66 3.41 -10.81
N ALA A 209 8.87 3.94 -10.61
CA ALA A 209 9.31 5.17 -11.26
C ALA A 209 9.33 5.04 -12.80
N ASN A 210 9.83 3.93 -13.33
CA ASN A 210 9.85 3.67 -14.78
C ASN A 210 8.44 3.58 -15.37
N ARG A 211 7.50 2.93 -14.67
CA ARG A 211 6.10 2.81 -15.09
C ARG A 211 5.35 4.16 -15.11
N LEU A 212 5.86 5.18 -14.42
CA LEU A 212 5.39 6.56 -14.52
C LEU A 212 6.00 7.28 -15.74
N ALA A 213 7.32 7.18 -15.92
CA ALA A 213 8.02 7.84 -17.02
C ALA A 213 7.58 7.36 -18.42
N GLU A 214 7.19 6.08 -18.54
CA GLU A 214 6.56 5.54 -19.76
C GLU A 214 5.27 6.26 -20.13
N GLY A 215 4.54 6.78 -19.14
CA GLY A 215 3.33 7.56 -19.36
C GLY A 215 3.59 9.00 -19.80
N GLU A 216 4.60 9.64 -19.21
CA GLU A 216 5.01 11.01 -19.57
C GLU A 216 5.63 11.07 -20.98
N SER A 217 6.30 10.01 -21.43
CA SER A 217 6.95 9.95 -22.75
C SER A 217 5.98 9.58 -23.89
N ALA A 218 4.74 9.17 -23.56
CA ALA A 218 3.72 8.75 -24.52
C ALA A 218 2.71 9.86 -24.88
N LEU A 219 2.85 11.05 -24.26
CA LEU A 219 2.08 12.27 -24.51
C LEU A 219 2.86 13.25 -25.39
#